data_AF-A0A1F3WDZ5-F1
#
_entry.id   AF-A0A1F3WDZ5-F1
#
_cell.length_a   1.000
_cell.length_b   1.000
_cell.length_c   1.000
_cell.angle_alpha   90.00
_cell.angle_beta   90.00
_cell.angle_gamma   90.00
#
_symmetry.space_group_name_H-M   'P 1'
#
loop_
_entity.id
_entity.type
_entity.pdbx_description
1 polymer ?
#
loop_
_entity_poly.entity_id
_entity_poly.type
_entity_poly.pdbx_seq_one_letter_code
_entity_poly.pdbx_strand_id
1 'polypeptide(L)'
;MSDEIVIGKDEYLIREGEMSTQMYYLKDGTMAVYKVKGDQEKEIGHIYSGELVGEMSFLDKSPRCASVKALSECRLVVIPSEKFEHTLASLPTWYRALVNTLLDRLRRANARIKI
;
A
#
# COMPACT_ATOMS: atom_id res chain seq x y z
N MET A 1 17.13 -5.07 10.43
CA MET A 1 17.23 -4.89 8.97
C MET A 1 15.82 -4.73 8.42
N SER A 2 15.66 -4.25 7.20
CA SER A 2 14.38 -4.28 6.47
C SER A 2 14.50 -5.42 5.49
N ASP A 3 13.60 -6.39 5.54
CA ASP A 3 13.71 -7.59 4.71
C ASP A 3 13.35 -7.25 3.26
N GLU A 4 14.12 -7.78 2.30
CA GLU A 4 13.79 -7.66 0.88
C GLU A 4 12.99 -8.88 0.44
N ILE A 5 11.94 -8.66 -0.35
CA ILE A 5 11.14 -9.70 -0.98
C ILE A 5 11.13 -9.51 -2.50
N VAL A 6 11.00 -10.62 -3.22
CA VAL A 6 10.84 -10.65 -4.67
C VAL A 6 9.48 -11.25 -4.98
N ILE A 7 8.71 -10.56 -5.81
CA ILE A 7 7.39 -11.00 -6.28
C ILE A 7 7.48 -11.20 -7.79
N GLY A 8 7.10 -12.39 -8.26
CA GLY A 8 7.09 -12.74 -9.68
C GLY A 8 5.97 -12.03 -10.43
N LYS A 9 6.09 -11.95 -11.76
CA LYS A 9 5.01 -11.44 -12.60
C LYS A 9 3.71 -12.23 -12.34
N ASP A 10 2.58 -11.51 -12.32
CA ASP A 10 1.23 -12.02 -12.07
C ASP A 10 0.96 -12.52 -10.64
N GLU A 11 1.95 -12.44 -9.73
CA GLU A 11 1.77 -12.73 -8.32
C GLU A 11 1.16 -11.54 -7.55
N TYR A 12 0.34 -11.86 -6.56
CA TYR A 12 -0.26 -10.85 -5.67
C TYR A 12 0.64 -10.62 -4.47
N LEU A 13 0.97 -9.36 -4.22
CA LEU A 13 1.58 -8.91 -2.97
C LEU A 13 0.52 -8.70 -1.88
N ILE A 14 -0.65 -8.21 -2.27
CA ILE A 14 -1.75 -7.87 -1.37
C ILE A 14 -3.06 -8.39 -1.98
N ARG A 15 -3.92 -9.00 -1.17
CA ARG A 15 -5.34 -9.17 -1.52
C ARG A 15 -6.21 -8.18 -0.77
N GLU A 16 -7.21 -7.66 -1.47
CA GLU A 16 -8.25 -6.84 -0.86
C GLU A 16 -8.91 -7.58 0.32
N GLY A 17 -9.16 -6.86 1.42
CA GLY A 17 -9.80 -7.39 2.62
C GLY A 17 -8.87 -8.13 3.60
N GLU A 18 -7.63 -8.44 3.22
CA GLU A 18 -6.67 -9.06 4.14
C GLU A 18 -6.32 -8.13 5.31
N MET A 19 -6.07 -8.72 6.47
CA MET A 19 -5.50 -8.02 7.63
C MET A 19 -3.98 -8.12 7.57
N SER A 20 -3.31 -7.01 7.38
CA SER A 20 -1.85 -6.93 7.40
C SER A 20 -1.38 -5.57 7.89
N THR A 21 -0.37 -5.58 8.73
CA THR A 21 0.26 -4.38 9.31
C THR A 21 1.57 -4.02 8.62
N GLN A 22 1.92 -4.67 7.51
CA GLN A 22 3.14 -4.36 6.77
C GLN A 22 2.86 -3.34 5.67
N MET A 23 3.85 -2.50 5.36
CA MET A 23 3.87 -1.74 4.12
C MET A 23 5.17 -2.03 3.38
N TYR A 24 5.17 -1.75 2.09
CA TYR A 24 6.29 -2.08 1.22
C TYR A 24 6.76 -0.85 0.49
N TYR A 25 8.05 -0.78 0.21
CA TYR A 25 8.62 0.17 -0.73
C TYR A 25 9.02 -0.58 -1.99
N LEU A 26 8.44 -0.21 -3.14
CA LEU A 26 8.76 -0.83 -4.42
C LEU A 26 10.09 -0.29 -4.92
N LYS A 27 11.15 -1.09 -4.82
CA LYS A 27 12.51 -0.70 -5.22
C LYS A 27 12.69 -0.77 -6.73
N ASP A 28 12.05 -1.76 -7.36
CA ASP A 28 12.19 -2.05 -8.79
C ASP A 28 10.97 -2.84 -9.29
N GLY A 29 10.54 -2.58 -10.52
CA GLY A 29 9.38 -3.18 -11.17
C GLY A 29 8.13 -2.29 -11.21
N THR A 30 7.03 -2.88 -11.68
CA THR A 30 5.72 -2.22 -11.81
C THR A 30 4.60 -3.15 -11.31
N MET A 31 3.62 -2.58 -10.61
CA MET A 31 2.45 -3.31 -10.11
C MET A 31 1.15 -2.63 -10.55
N ALA A 32 0.07 -3.40 -10.59
CA ALA A 32 -1.28 -2.91 -10.82
C ALA A 32 -2.14 -3.08 -9.57
N VAL A 33 -3.01 -2.09 -9.35
CA VAL A 33 -3.96 -2.05 -8.25
C VAL A 33 -5.32 -2.48 -8.77
N TYR A 34 -5.91 -3.46 -8.12
CA TYR A 34 -7.18 -4.05 -8.48
C TYR A 34 -8.21 -3.91 -7.36
N LYS A 35 -9.46 -3.70 -7.73
CA LYS A 35 -10.56 -3.55 -6.80
C LYS A 35 -11.71 -4.46 -7.20
N VAL A 36 -12.27 -5.17 -6.24
CA VAL A 36 -13.34 -6.14 -6.46
C VAL A 36 -14.71 -5.46 -6.35
N LYS A 37 -15.59 -5.74 -7.30
CA LYS A 37 -17.00 -5.34 -7.26
C LYS A 37 -17.88 -6.49 -7.75
N GLY A 38 -18.61 -7.11 -6.83
CA GLY A 38 -19.29 -8.38 -7.11
C GLY A 38 -18.25 -9.45 -7.43
N ASP A 39 -18.44 -10.16 -8.55
CA ASP A 39 -17.52 -11.21 -9.01
C ASP A 39 -16.45 -10.71 -9.99
N GLN A 40 -16.33 -9.39 -10.19
CA GLN A 40 -15.37 -8.80 -11.13
C GLN A 40 -14.24 -8.08 -10.41
N GLU A 41 -13.02 -8.32 -10.88
CA GLU A 41 -11.82 -7.58 -10.49
C GLU A 41 -11.49 -6.55 -11.58
N LYS A 42 -11.40 -5.26 -11.21
CA LYS A 42 -11.08 -4.17 -12.16
C LYS A 42 -9.78 -3.50 -11.76
N GLU A 43 -8.93 -3.26 -12.75
CA GLU A 43 -7.73 -2.45 -12.58
C GLU A 43 -8.11 -0.98 -12.39
N ILE A 44 -7.56 -0.34 -11.36
CA ILE A 44 -7.88 1.05 -10.98
C ILE A 44 -6.66 1.97 -10.94
N GLY A 45 -5.46 1.44 -11.17
CA GLY A 45 -4.22 2.22 -11.19
C GLY A 45 -2.98 1.35 -11.19
N HIS A 46 -1.82 2.00 -11.25
CA HIS A 46 -0.51 1.36 -11.22
C HIS A 46 0.34 1.93 -10.08
N ILE A 47 1.34 1.15 -9.68
CA ILE A 47 2.40 1.54 -8.76
C ILE A 47 3.73 1.28 -9.45
N TYR A 48 4.61 2.27 -9.38
CA TYR A 48 5.93 2.29 -10.01
C TYR A 48 7.04 2.29 -8.96
N SER A 49 8.24 1.95 -9.42
CA SER A 49 9.45 1.99 -8.59
C SER A 49 9.62 3.35 -7.92
N GLY A 50 9.90 3.34 -6.62
CA GLY A 50 9.99 4.54 -5.79
C GLY A 50 8.73 4.83 -4.96
N GLU A 51 7.64 4.09 -5.16
CA GLU A 51 6.38 4.29 -4.45
C GLU A 51 6.17 3.30 -3.29
N LEU A 52 5.29 3.69 -2.36
CA LEU A 52 4.86 2.84 -1.26
C LEU A 52 3.67 1.98 -1.68
N VAL A 53 3.56 0.81 -1.06
CA VAL A 53 2.44 -0.12 -1.25
C VAL A 53 1.85 -0.50 0.10
N GLY A 54 0.54 -0.31 0.26
CA GLY A 54 -0.20 -0.75 1.45
C GLY A 54 -0.08 0.21 2.64
N GLU A 55 0.40 1.43 2.43
CA GLU A 55 0.56 2.50 3.41
C GLU A 55 -0.77 2.94 4.05
N MET A 56 -1.88 2.83 3.31
CA MET A 56 -3.20 3.23 3.83
C MET A 56 -3.62 2.37 5.02
N SER A 57 -3.70 1.05 4.82
CA SER A 57 -4.08 0.07 5.84
C SER A 57 -3.09 0.00 6.99
N PHE A 58 -1.82 0.29 6.71
CA PHE A 58 -0.77 0.37 7.71
C PHE A 58 -1.03 1.48 8.73
N LEU A 59 -1.41 2.67 8.26
CA LEU A 59 -1.48 3.87 9.11
C LEU A 59 -2.77 3.98 9.90
N ASP A 60 -3.88 3.46 9.39
CA ASP A 60 -5.17 3.49 10.07
C ASP A 60 -5.65 2.14 10.58
N LYS A 61 -4.85 1.09 10.43
CA LYS A 61 -5.11 -0.28 10.91
C LYS A 61 -6.41 -0.87 10.32
N SER A 62 -6.84 -0.39 9.16
CA SER A 62 -7.96 -0.95 8.40
C SER A 62 -7.54 -2.14 7.52
N PRO A 63 -8.49 -3.02 7.11
CA PRO A 63 -8.22 -4.04 6.11
C PRO A 63 -7.67 -3.47 4.80
N ARG A 64 -7.00 -4.30 4.00
CA ARG A 64 -6.48 -3.91 2.68
C ARG A 64 -7.58 -3.36 1.78
N CYS A 65 -7.38 -2.15 1.28
CA CYS A 65 -8.39 -1.44 0.50
C CYS A 65 -8.47 -1.87 -0.97
N ALA A 66 -7.50 -2.61 -1.48
CA ALA A 66 -7.42 -3.09 -2.85
C ALA A 66 -6.42 -4.25 -2.92
N SER A 67 -6.53 -5.07 -3.96
CA SER A 67 -5.51 -6.06 -4.31
C SER A 67 -4.37 -5.38 -5.07
N VAL A 68 -3.15 -5.89 -4.93
CA VAL A 68 -1.98 -5.42 -5.69
C VAL A 68 -1.27 -6.60 -6.30
N LYS A 69 -1.11 -6.59 -7.62
CA LYS A 69 -0.52 -7.67 -8.42
C LYS A 69 0.65 -7.14 -9.23
N ALA A 70 1.73 -7.90 -9.30
CA ALA A 70 2.92 -7.54 -10.05
C ALA A 70 2.69 -7.66 -11.57
N LEU A 71 3.06 -6.64 -12.34
CA LEU A 71 3.04 -6.65 -13.81
C LEU A 71 4.39 -7.08 -14.41
N SER A 72 5.45 -6.99 -13.61
CA SER A 72 6.81 -7.47 -13.89
C SER A 72 7.35 -8.20 -12.66
N GLU A 73 8.56 -8.76 -12.72
CA GLU A 73 9.29 -9.06 -11.49
C GLU A 73 9.42 -7.77 -10.66
N CYS A 74 9.15 -7.85 -9.37
CA CYS A 74 9.16 -6.72 -8.45
C CYS A 74 10.04 -7.02 -7.25
N ARG A 75 10.91 -6.08 -6.90
CA ARG A 75 11.73 -6.14 -5.68
C ARG A 75 11.22 -5.11 -4.69
N LEU A 76 10.87 -5.56 -3.48
CA LEU A 76 10.30 -4.70 -2.46
C LEU A 76 11.07 -4.78 -1.15
N VAL A 77 11.11 -3.67 -0.43
CA VAL A 77 11.58 -3.62 0.95
C VAL A 77 10.38 -3.64 1.87
N VAL A 78 10.34 -4.59 2.80
CA VAL A 78 9.32 -4.67 3.85
C VAL A 78 9.64 -3.63 4.91
N ILE A 79 8.68 -2.77 5.21
CA ILE A 79 8.77 -1.79 6.29
C ILE A 79 7.85 -2.24 7.44
N PRO A 80 8.43 -2.70 8.57
CA PRO A 80 7.66 -3.17 9.72
C PRO A 80 6.85 -2.04 10.39
N SER A 81 5.64 -2.37 10.85
CA SER A 81 4.75 -1.48 11.61
C SER A 81 5.43 -0.76 12.76
N GLU A 82 6.10 -1.51 13.62
CA GLU A 82 6.67 -1.00 14.87
C GLU A 82 7.73 0.09 14.62
N LYS A 83 8.64 -0.12 13.65
CA LYS A 83 9.69 0.86 13.33
C LYS A 83 9.11 2.17 12.81
N PHE A 84 8.07 2.08 12.00
CA PHE A 84 7.43 3.28 11.49
C PHE A 84 6.63 3.99 12.57
N GLU A 85 5.86 3.27 13.40
CA GLU A 85 5.08 3.86 14.49
C GLU A 85 5.98 4.65 15.45
N HIS A 86 7.14 4.09 15.83
CA HIS A 86 8.13 4.81 16.64
C HIS A 86 8.68 6.06 15.95
N THR A 87 8.94 5.98 14.65
CA THR A 87 9.44 7.12 13.87
C THR A 87 8.37 8.20 13.73
N LEU A 88 7.13 7.83 13.41
CA LEU A 88 6.00 8.74 13.33
C LEU A 88 5.73 9.41 14.69
N ALA A 89 5.88 8.67 15.78
CA ALA A 89 5.74 9.19 17.14
C ALA A 89 6.81 10.23 17.53
N SER A 90 8.01 10.16 16.95
CA SER A 90 9.08 11.14 17.19
C SER A 90 8.98 12.40 16.33
N LEU A 91 8.13 12.40 15.30
CA LEU A 91 7.93 13.56 14.43
C LEU A 91 7.14 14.69 15.14
N PRO A 92 7.40 15.96 14.79
CA PRO A 92 6.60 17.09 15.25
C PRO A 92 5.10 16.89 14.99
N THR A 93 4.26 17.32 15.94
CA THR A 93 2.79 17.10 15.88
C THR A 93 2.15 17.61 14.59
N TRP A 94 2.60 18.75 14.05
CA TRP A 94 2.07 19.29 12.79
C TRP A 94 2.38 18.40 11.58
N TYR A 95 3.53 17.70 11.58
CA TYR A 95 3.92 16.80 10.49
C TYR A 95 3.02 15.55 10.50
N ARG A 96 2.76 14.98 11.67
CA ARG A 96 1.76 13.90 11.82
C ARG A 96 0.38 14.32 11.32
N ALA A 97 -0.05 15.53 11.69
CA ALA A 97 -1.34 16.06 11.24
C ALA A 97 -1.41 16.20 9.71
N LEU A 98 -0.32 16.65 9.08
CA LEU A 98 -0.20 16.72 7.62
C LEU A 98 -0.33 15.34 6.98
N VAL A 99 0.46 14.36 7.43
CA VAL A 99 0.45 12.98 6.91
C VAL A 99 -0.95 12.38 7.01
N ASN A 100 -1.57 12.43 8.18
CA ASN A 100 -2.94 11.92 8.40
C ASN A 100 -3.97 12.61 7.50
N THR A 101 -3.85 13.94 7.30
CA THR A 101 -4.76 14.69 6.42
C THR A 101 -4.64 14.26 4.96
N LEU A 102 -3.41 14.07 4.46
CA LEU A 102 -3.18 13.66 3.07
C LEU A 102 -3.69 12.23 2.83
N LEU A 103 -3.48 11.32 3.77
CA LEU A 103 -3.97 9.95 3.68
C LEU A 103 -5.49 9.86 3.66
N ASP A 104 -6.16 10.60 4.56
CA ASP A 104 -7.62 10.65 4.60
C ASP A 104 -8.21 11.22 3.30
N ARG A 105 -7.54 12.22 2.70
CA ARG A 105 -7.90 12.75 1.37
C ARG A 105 -7.70 11.71 0.27
N LEU A 106 -6.57 11.01 0.25
CA LEU A 106 -6.28 9.94 -0.71
C LEU A 106 -7.32 8.82 -0.60
N ARG A 107 -7.68 8.42 0.62
CA ARG A 107 -8.72 7.41 0.87
C ARG A 107 -10.07 7.83 0.32
N ARG A 108 -10.49 9.07 0.57
CA ARG A 108 -11.74 9.60 0.01
C ARG A 108 -11.70 9.70 -1.52
N ALA A 109 -10.55 10.02 -2.10
CA ALA A 109 -10.39 10.04 -3.56
C ALA A 109 -10.54 8.62 -4.12
N ASN A 110 -9.87 7.63 -3.54
CA ASN A 110 -9.94 6.24 -3.95
C ASN A 110 -11.35 5.63 -3.76
N ALA A 111 -12.05 5.98 -2.67
CA ALA A 111 -13.42 5.53 -2.43
C ALA A 111 -14.45 6.09 -3.44
N ARG A 112 -14.11 7.20 -4.11
CA ARG A 112 -14.96 7.80 -5.17
C ARG A 112 -14.74 7.19 -6.54
N ILE A 113 -13.71 6.35 -6.71
CA ILE A 113 -13.49 5.59 -7.94
C ILE A 113 -14.64 4.58 -8.04
N LYS A 114 -15.73 4.99 -8.71
CA LYS A 114 -16.85 4.12 -9.04
C LYS A 114 -16.38 3.17 -10.14
N ILE A 115 -16.27 1.90 -9.79
CA ILE A 115 -16.04 0.78 -10.72
C ILE A 115 -17.28 0.57 -11.58
#